data_AF-A0A835LTU7-F1
#
_entry.id   AF-A0A835LTU7-F1
#
_cell.length_a   1.000
_cell.length_b   1.000
_cell.length_c   1.000
_cell.angle_alpha   90.00
_cell.angle_beta   90.00
_cell.angle_gamma   90.00
#
_symmetry.space_group_name_H-M   'P 1'
#
loop_
_entity.id
_entity.type
_entity.pdbx_description
1 polymer ?
#
loop_
_entity_poly.entity_id
_entity_poly.type
_entity_poly.pdbx_seq_one_letter_code
_entity_poly.pdbx_strand_id
1 'polypeptide(L)'
;MVATRNVGGESEDMRAAASIVFQDDIEYSKKLLDGASALYSFANDKNKRRSYSCDNSNIARYYNSAGYWDEIIWSVAWMFFASGNVSYLERATEDTVATYAKAFSRILIRVC
;
A
#
# COMPACT_ATOMS: atom_id res chain seq x y z
N MET A 1 -8.31 4.56 -16.96
CA MET A 1 -8.12 4.68 -15.50
C MET A 1 -6.63 4.78 -15.22
N VAL A 2 -6.14 5.97 -14.86
CA VAL A 2 -4.77 6.13 -14.36
C VAL A 2 -4.86 5.87 -12.86
N ALA A 3 -4.60 4.63 -12.43
CA ALA A 3 -4.51 4.36 -11.01
C ALA A 3 -3.11 4.72 -10.54
N THR A 4 -3.09 5.73 -9.72
CA THR A 4 -1.92 6.24 -9.06
C THR A 4 -1.75 5.45 -7.77
N ARG A 5 -0.50 5.26 -7.33
CA ARG A 5 -0.17 4.44 -6.16
C ARG A 5 -1.03 4.75 -4.92
N ASN A 6 -1.47 6.00 -4.77
CA ASN A 6 -2.37 6.45 -3.71
C ASN A 6 -3.75 5.76 -3.80
N VAL A 7 -4.57 6.10 -4.80
CA VAL A 7 -5.92 5.51 -4.98
C VAL A 7 -5.89 3.98 -5.19
N GLY A 8 -4.87 3.47 -5.88
CA GLY A 8 -4.69 2.03 -6.10
C GLY A 8 -4.34 1.28 -4.81
N GLY A 9 -3.46 1.85 -3.98
CA GLY A 9 -3.10 1.31 -2.66
C GLY A 9 -4.24 1.44 -1.65
N GLU A 10 -4.91 2.59 -1.55
CA GLU A 10 -6.07 2.75 -0.65
C GLU A 10 -7.18 1.71 -0.92
N SER A 11 -7.41 1.42 -2.21
CA SER A 11 -8.41 0.43 -2.63
C SER A 11 -8.00 -1.02 -2.33
N GLU A 12 -6.70 -1.31 -2.35
CA GLU A 12 -6.12 -2.59 -1.94
C GLU A 12 -6.25 -2.76 -0.42
N ASP A 13 -5.83 -1.76 0.34
CA ASP A 13 -5.75 -1.81 1.80
C ASP A 13 -7.11 -2.02 2.42
N MET A 14 -8.12 -1.34 1.89
CA MET A 14 -9.51 -1.54 2.29
C MET A 14 -9.97 -2.98 2.02
N ARG A 15 -9.55 -3.61 0.92
CA ARG A 15 -9.91 -5.00 0.59
C ARG A 15 -9.15 -6.01 1.43
N ALA A 16 -7.88 -5.76 1.73
CA ALA A 16 -7.08 -6.56 2.65
C ALA A 16 -7.68 -6.50 4.06
N ALA A 17 -7.98 -5.30 4.58
CA ALA A 17 -8.67 -5.14 5.85
C ALA A 17 -10.05 -5.83 5.86
N ALA A 18 -10.83 -5.69 4.78
CA ALA A 18 -12.12 -6.37 4.65
C ALA A 18 -11.97 -7.90 4.64
N SER A 19 -10.94 -8.47 4.00
CA SER A 19 -10.71 -9.92 4.03
C SER A 19 -10.46 -10.47 5.43
N ILE A 20 -9.86 -9.67 6.32
CA ILE A 20 -9.66 -10.02 7.74
C ILE A 20 -11.00 -9.97 8.47
N VAL A 21 -11.81 -8.92 8.25
CA VAL A 21 -13.13 -8.76 8.89
C VAL A 21 -14.07 -9.90 8.50
N PHE A 22 -14.06 -10.30 7.23
CA PHE A 22 -14.92 -11.35 6.70
C PHE A 22 -14.28 -12.75 6.75
N GLN A 23 -13.30 -12.98 7.62
CA GLN A 23 -12.58 -14.27 7.72
C GLN A 23 -13.51 -15.48 7.93
N ASP A 24 -14.69 -15.28 8.53
CA ASP A 24 -15.68 -16.33 8.78
C ASP A 24 -16.42 -16.76 7.49
N ASP A 25 -16.47 -15.89 6.48
CA ASP A 25 -16.93 -16.21 5.13
C ASP A 25 -15.71 -16.47 4.24
N ILE A 26 -15.29 -17.73 4.19
CA ILE A 26 -14.05 -18.16 3.53
C ILE A 26 -14.04 -17.79 2.03
N GLU A 27 -15.18 -17.93 1.33
CA GLU A 27 -15.27 -17.65 -0.10
C GLU A 27 -15.19 -16.13 -0.36
N TYR A 28 -15.88 -15.34 0.46
CA TYR A 28 -15.88 -13.89 0.32
C TYR A 28 -14.53 -13.26 0.73
N SER A 29 -13.94 -13.71 1.85
CA SER A 29 -12.61 -13.30 2.30
C SER A 29 -11.54 -13.57 1.23
N LYS A 30 -11.56 -14.76 0.62
CA LYS A 30 -10.62 -15.10 -0.46
C LYS A 30 -10.80 -14.20 -1.67
N LYS A 31 -12.04 -13.91 -2.08
CA LYS A 31 -12.32 -13.01 -3.20
C LYS A 31 -11.83 -11.58 -2.95
N LEU A 32 -11.91 -11.11 -1.70
CA LEU A 32 -11.38 -9.82 -1.28
C LEU A 32 -9.85 -9.79 -1.33
N LEU A 33 -9.20 -10.84 -0.84
CA LEU A 33 -7.74 -10.98 -0.84
C LEU A 33 -7.16 -11.10 -2.26
N ASP A 34 -7.82 -11.84 -3.14
CA ASP A 34 -7.45 -11.95 -4.56
C ASP A 34 -7.56 -10.57 -5.24
N GLY A 35 -8.63 -9.82 -4.93
CA GLY A 35 -8.82 -8.46 -5.41
C GLY A 35 -7.77 -7.48 -4.88
N ALA A 36 -7.39 -7.58 -3.62
CA ALA A 36 -6.31 -6.79 -3.02
C ALA A 36 -4.98 -7.10 -3.72
N SER A 37 -4.64 -8.38 -3.91
CA SER A 37 -3.41 -8.81 -4.59
C SER A 37 -3.29 -8.29 -6.04
N ALA A 38 -4.41 -8.28 -6.78
CA ALA A 38 -4.45 -7.73 -8.13
C ALA A 38 -4.22 -6.20 -8.13
N LEU A 39 -4.82 -5.48 -7.17
CA LEU A 39 -4.64 -4.04 -7.02
C LEU A 39 -3.22 -3.67 -6.56
N TYR A 40 -2.64 -4.41 -5.62
CA TYR A 40 -1.24 -4.25 -5.20
C TYR A 40 -0.27 -4.39 -6.39
N SER A 41 -0.48 -5.43 -7.21
CA SER A 41 0.32 -5.68 -8.40
C SER A 41 0.19 -4.55 -9.42
N PHE A 42 -1.03 -4.03 -9.59
CA PHE A 42 -1.31 -2.91 -10.47
C PHE A 42 -0.73 -1.59 -9.96
N ALA A 43 -0.79 -1.32 -8.66
CA ALA A 43 -0.27 -0.11 -8.02
C ALA A 43 1.26 -0.08 -7.98
N ASN A 44 1.92 -1.25 -7.91
CA ASN A 44 3.38 -1.36 -7.91
C ASN A 44 4.02 -1.49 -9.31
N ASP A 45 3.21 -1.60 -10.38
CA ASP A 45 3.70 -1.60 -11.76
C ASP A 45 4.45 -0.30 -12.08
N LYS A 46 5.77 -0.42 -12.30
CA LYS A 46 6.67 0.71 -12.53
C LYS A 46 6.27 1.54 -13.76
N ASN A 47 5.61 0.91 -14.74
CA ASN A 47 5.21 1.57 -15.98
C ASN A 47 3.92 2.40 -15.82
N LYS A 48 3.22 2.27 -14.69
CA LYS A 48 1.95 2.94 -14.40
C LYS A 48 2.05 3.98 -13.28
N ARG A 49 3.26 4.28 -12.81
CA ARG A 49 3.53 5.26 -11.75
C ARG A 49 3.30 6.69 -12.26
N ARG A 50 2.10 7.21 -12.07
CA ARG A 50 1.79 8.66 -12.16
C ARG A 50 1.22 9.14 -10.84
N SER A 51 1.44 10.41 -10.48
CA SER A 51 0.82 11.01 -9.28
C SER A 51 -0.64 11.39 -9.58
N TYR A 52 -1.56 11.17 -8.63
CA TYR A 52 -3.01 11.39 -8.80
C TYR A 52 -3.32 12.84 -9.19
N SER A 53 -2.49 13.74 -8.70
CA SER A 53 -2.56 15.18 -8.90
C SER A 53 -1.81 15.68 -10.14
N CYS A 54 -1.00 14.83 -10.81
CA CYS A 54 -0.05 15.29 -11.83
C CYS A 54 -0.72 15.87 -13.09
N ASP A 55 -1.89 15.35 -13.45
CA ASP A 55 -2.62 15.72 -14.67
C ASP A 55 -3.95 16.43 -14.37
N ASN A 56 -4.26 16.76 -13.11
CA ASN A 56 -5.53 17.41 -12.75
C ASN A 56 -5.36 18.51 -11.69
N SER A 57 -5.28 19.75 -12.18
CA SER A 57 -5.14 20.96 -11.37
C SER A 57 -6.28 21.20 -10.37
N ASN A 58 -7.47 20.66 -10.64
CA ASN A 58 -8.61 20.75 -9.71
C ASN A 58 -8.45 19.81 -8.52
N ILE A 59 -7.88 18.62 -8.73
CA ILE A 59 -7.66 17.62 -7.67
C ILE A 59 -6.42 17.99 -6.83
N ALA A 60 -5.36 18.47 -7.46
CA ALA A 60 -4.14 18.89 -6.78
C ALA A 60 -4.39 20.01 -5.74
N ARG A 61 -5.48 20.76 -5.90
CA ARG A 61 -5.87 21.84 -4.98
C ARG A 61 -6.50 21.34 -3.67
N TYR A 62 -7.06 20.13 -3.67
CA TYR A 62 -7.74 19.55 -2.49
C TYR A 62 -7.04 18.29 -1.95
N TYR A 63 -6.42 17.48 -2.82
CA TYR A 63 -5.73 16.22 -2.50
C TYR A 63 -4.30 16.24 -3.05
N ASN A 64 -3.48 17.17 -2.53
CA ASN A 64 -2.06 17.22 -2.83
C ASN A 64 -1.31 16.18 -1.97
N SER A 65 -0.83 15.09 -2.56
CA SER A 65 0.01 14.13 -1.83
C SER A 65 1.45 14.66 -1.79
N ALA A 66 1.96 14.89 -0.58
CA ALA A 66 3.33 15.38 -0.36
C ALA A 66 4.39 14.28 -0.53
N GLY A 67 3.95 13.02 -0.59
CA GLY A 67 4.77 11.82 -0.75
C GLY A 67 3.89 10.66 -1.22
N TYR A 68 4.52 9.51 -1.41
CA TYR A 68 3.82 8.24 -1.66
C TYR A 68 4.39 7.09 -0.80
N TRP A 69 5.36 7.40 0.07
CA TRP A 69 6.23 6.41 0.73
C TRP A 69 5.54 5.80 1.95
N ASP A 70 4.74 6.59 2.66
CA ASP A 70 3.90 6.17 3.77
C ASP A 70 2.78 5.24 3.32
N GLU A 71 2.17 5.50 2.15
CA GLU A 71 1.17 4.61 1.56
C GLU A 71 1.75 3.25 1.18
N ILE A 72 3.07 3.15 0.90
CA ILE A 72 3.72 1.85 0.68
C ILE A 72 3.69 1.02 1.94
N ILE A 73 4.11 1.62 3.06
CA ILE A 73 4.23 0.91 4.35
C ILE A 73 2.85 0.47 4.83
N TRP A 74 1.87 1.34 4.68
CA TRP A 74 0.48 1.02 5.01
C TRP A 74 -0.04 -0.17 4.20
N SER A 75 0.19 -0.17 2.88
CA SER A 75 -0.26 -1.25 2.00
C SER A 75 0.38 -2.59 2.29
N VAL A 76 1.71 -2.63 2.38
CA VAL A 76 2.41 -3.88 2.67
C VAL A 76 2.08 -4.41 4.08
N ALA A 77 1.78 -3.53 5.04
CA ALA A 77 1.36 -3.96 6.38
C ALA A 77 -0.01 -4.66 6.33
N TRP A 78 -1.01 -4.08 5.66
CA TRP A 78 -2.33 -4.70 5.52
C TRP A 78 -2.28 -6.00 4.72
N MET A 79 -1.48 -6.05 3.66
CA MET A 79 -1.27 -7.29 2.91
C MET A 79 -0.57 -8.38 3.74
N PHE A 80 0.37 -8.01 4.60
CA PHE A 80 0.98 -8.95 5.55
C PHE A 80 -0.07 -9.51 6.52
N PHE A 81 -0.91 -8.66 7.13
CA PHE A 81 -1.94 -9.11 8.05
C PHE A 81 -3.02 -9.97 7.38
N ALA A 82 -3.37 -9.67 6.12
CA ALA A 82 -4.43 -10.38 5.41
C ALA A 82 -3.95 -11.71 4.79
N SER A 83 -2.70 -11.79 4.32
CA SER A 83 -2.17 -12.97 3.63
C SER A 83 -1.23 -13.83 4.48
N GLY A 84 -0.66 -13.29 5.55
CA GLY A 84 0.41 -13.92 6.32
C GLY A 84 1.74 -14.05 5.56
N ASN A 85 1.86 -13.47 4.36
CA ASN A 85 3.06 -13.61 3.54
C ASN A 85 4.18 -12.66 4.00
N VAL A 86 5.29 -13.25 4.46
CA VAL A 86 6.45 -12.54 5.01
C VAL A 86 7.12 -11.61 3.99
N SER A 87 6.98 -11.87 2.69
CA SER A 87 7.55 -10.99 1.65
C SER A 87 7.00 -9.55 1.70
N TYR A 88 5.76 -9.36 2.19
CA TYR A 88 5.24 -8.01 2.42
C TYR A 88 5.91 -7.32 3.61
N LEU A 89 6.22 -8.07 4.67
CA LEU A 89 6.95 -7.55 5.81
C LEU A 89 8.38 -7.17 5.42
N GLU A 90 9.07 -7.99 4.63
CA GLU A 90 10.41 -7.69 4.09
C GLU A 90 10.40 -6.39 3.29
N ARG A 91 9.35 -6.17 2.48
CA ARG A 91 9.15 -4.93 1.71
C ARG A 91 8.91 -3.72 2.61
N ALA A 92 8.21 -3.88 3.73
CA ALA A 92 7.97 -2.84 4.72
C ALA A 92 9.25 -2.41 5.44
N THR A 93 10.12 -3.38 5.72
CA THR A 93 11.39 -3.19 6.41
C THR A 93 12.56 -2.89 5.47
N GLU A 94 12.32 -2.81 4.16
CA GLU A 94 13.36 -2.48 3.19
C GLU A 94 13.93 -1.09 3.52
N ASP A 95 15.26 -1.01 3.63
CA ASP A 95 15.98 0.17 4.14
C ASP A 95 15.64 1.45 3.36
N THR A 96 15.41 1.31 2.06
CA THR A 96 14.97 2.41 1.18
C THR A 96 13.57 2.91 1.57
N VAL A 97 12.60 2.01 1.68
CA VAL A 97 11.20 2.33 2.01
C VAL A 97 11.10 2.90 3.42
N ALA A 98 11.77 2.27 4.38
CA ALA A 98 11.80 2.68 5.77
C ALA A 98 12.44 4.07 5.97
N THR A 99 13.52 4.37 5.24
CA THR A 99 14.20 5.67 5.29
C THR A 99 13.35 6.78 4.68
N TYR A 100 12.78 6.55 3.48
CA TYR A 100 11.97 7.57 2.79
C TYR A 100 10.63 7.83 3.47
N ALA A 101 10.01 6.81 4.09
CA ALA A 101 8.79 6.97 4.87
C ALA A 101 9.03 7.50 6.28
N LYS A 102 10.30 7.68 6.71
CA LYS A 102 10.70 8.04 8.08
C LYS A 102 10.13 7.11 9.16
N ALA A 103 9.78 5.87 8.80
CA ALA A 103 9.03 4.93 9.65
C ALA A 103 9.75 4.60 10.95
N PHE A 104 11.09 4.57 10.93
CA PHE A 104 11.93 4.31 12.10
C PHE A 104 12.75 5.52 12.55
N SER A 105 12.45 6.73 12.07
CA SER A 105 13.24 7.93 12.39
C SER A 105 13.31 8.29 13.89
N ARG A 106 12.50 7.64 14.74
CA ARG A 106 12.53 7.74 16.21
C ARG A 106 12.94 6.45 16.93
N ILE A 107 13.16 5.36 16.22
CA ILE A 107 13.64 4.10 16.78
C ILE A 107 15.12 4.00 16.37
N LEU A 108 16.00 4.42 17.29
CA LEU A 108 17.43 4.23 17.20
C LEU A 108 17.75 2.73 17.13
N ILE A 109 17.69 2.13 15.95
CA ILE A 109 18.47 0.93 15.67
C ILE A 109 19.78 1.41 15.05
N ARG A 110 20.70 1.85 15.92
CA ARG A 110 22.12 1.74 15.60
C ARG A 110 22.41 0.25 15.58
N VAL A 111 22.41 -0.36 14.40
CA VAL A 111 23.15 -1.61 14.19
C VAL A 111 24.62 -1.18 14.13
N CYS A 112 25.37 -1.51 15.18
CA CYS A 112 26.83 -1.52 15.14
C CYS A 112 27.31 -2.66 14.23
#